data_AF-A0AAU2ANB5-F1
#
_entry.id   AF-A0AAU2ANB5-F1
#
_cell.length_a   1.000
_cell.length_b   1.000
_cell.length_c   1.000
_cell.angle_alpha   90.00
_cell.angle_beta   90.00
_cell.angle_gamma   90.00
#
_symmetry.space_group_name_H-M   'P 1'
#
loop_
_entity.id
_entity.type
_entity.pdbx_description
1 polymer ?
#
loop_
_entity_poly.entity_id
_entity_poly.type
_entity_poly.pdbx_seq_one_letter_code
_entity_poly.pdbx_strand_id
1 'polypeptide(L)'
;MTAEKPAPATARELGIAEQVAVYQREFPDVDPQVETIVQTLSRVARRMSVAYDRQLTVLGITSAEWEVLKALVVAGSPYQLGPGELAKRLGLTPAAMTHRIDRMVAEDLVTRERDEANRVRVIIELTENGRDKWLESMRMAAVFEEVLLQDLVGEERTVLSGMLARMLRRIEETQPDALGRTDDLA
;
A
#
# COMPACT_ATOMS: atom_id res chain seq x y z
N MET A 1 42.83 20.58 12.42
CA MET A 1 41.97 21.33 11.47
C MET A 1 41.25 20.31 10.61
N THR A 2 40.09 19.86 11.07
CA THR A 2 39.27 18.86 10.38
C THR A 2 38.32 19.64 9.49
N ALA A 3 38.50 19.53 8.17
CA ALA A 3 37.61 20.16 7.21
C ALA A 3 36.22 19.51 7.30
N GLU A 4 35.24 20.31 7.68
CA GLU A 4 33.83 19.95 7.77
C GLU A 4 33.28 19.69 6.36
N LYS A 5 32.74 18.49 6.15
CA LYS A 5 32.08 18.08 4.91
C LYS A 5 30.80 18.90 4.78
N PRO A 6 30.55 19.62 3.66
CA PRO A 6 29.34 20.42 3.52
C PRO A 6 28.11 19.51 3.58
N ALA A 7 27.13 19.90 4.39
CA ALA A 7 25.83 19.26 4.44
C ALA A 7 25.21 19.22 3.03
N PRO A 8 24.56 18.13 2.61
CA PRO A 8 23.93 18.07 1.30
C PRO A 8 22.86 19.17 1.24
N ALA A 9 23.02 20.08 0.27
CA ALA A 9 21.97 21.02 -0.08
C ALA A 9 20.68 20.22 -0.31
N THR A 10 19.61 20.56 0.41
CA THR A 10 18.27 20.01 0.15
C THR A 10 17.92 20.29 -1.30
N ALA A 11 18.12 19.30 -2.18
CA ALA A 11 17.84 19.42 -3.59
C ALA A 11 16.35 19.74 -3.74
N ARG A 12 16.05 20.92 -4.29
CA ARG A 12 14.69 21.32 -4.64
C ARG A 12 14.11 20.25 -5.56
N GLU A 13 13.00 19.62 -5.15
CA GLU A 13 12.25 18.72 -6.02
C GLU A 13 11.75 19.53 -7.22
N LEU A 14 12.12 19.12 -8.44
CA LEU A 14 11.67 19.78 -9.67
C LEU A 14 10.13 19.81 -9.73
N GLY A 15 9.55 20.88 -10.25
CA GLY A 15 8.13 20.88 -10.63
C GLY A 15 7.84 19.81 -11.69
N ILE A 16 6.58 19.37 -11.83
CA ILE A 16 6.21 18.37 -12.86
C ILE A 16 6.59 18.90 -14.25
N ALA A 17 6.27 20.15 -14.56
CA ALA A 17 6.61 20.76 -15.85
C ALA A 17 8.14 20.82 -16.09
N GLU A 18 8.93 21.12 -15.05
CA GLU A 18 10.40 21.13 -15.15
C GLU A 18 10.94 19.71 -15.41
N GLN A 19 10.38 18.69 -14.74
CA GLN A 19 10.77 17.29 -14.93
C GLN A 19 10.39 16.78 -16.33
N VAL A 20 9.18 17.09 -16.82
CA VAL A 20 8.72 16.72 -18.16
C VAL A 20 9.60 17.37 -19.23
N ALA A 21 9.95 18.65 -19.07
CA ALA A 21 10.84 19.34 -20.01
C ALA A 21 12.24 18.71 -20.07
N VAL A 22 12.75 18.20 -18.94
CA VAL A 22 14.01 17.41 -18.94
C VAL A 22 13.81 16.14 -19.75
N TYR A 23 12.73 15.40 -19.55
CA TYR A 23 12.50 14.14 -20.26
C TYR A 23 12.33 14.34 -21.76
N GLN A 24 11.64 15.39 -22.19
CA GLN A 24 11.54 15.73 -23.61
C GLN A 24 12.89 16.07 -24.24
N ARG A 25 13.80 16.69 -23.50
CA ARG A 25 15.14 16.99 -24.01
C ARG A 25 15.95 15.71 -24.21
N GLU A 26 15.86 14.77 -23.28
CA GLU A 26 16.63 13.52 -23.34
C GLU A 26 15.96 12.45 -24.23
N PHE A 27 14.63 12.47 -24.33
CA PHE A 27 13.82 11.55 -25.14
C PHE A 27 12.71 12.32 -25.89
N PRO A 28 13.03 12.88 -27.07
CA PRO A 28 12.14 13.77 -27.82
C PRO A 28 10.80 13.16 -28.26
N ASP A 29 10.72 11.84 -28.36
CA ASP A 29 9.50 11.13 -28.76
C ASP A 29 8.50 10.94 -27.61
N VAL A 30 8.83 11.40 -26.39
CA VAL A 30 7.91 11.32 -25.25
C VAL A 30 6.73 12.26 -25.44
N ASP A 31 5.52 11.75 -25.23
CA ASP A 31 4.34 12.60 -25.14
C ASP A 31 4.35 13.34 -23.78
N PRO A 32 4.45 14.69 -23.77
CA PRO A 32 4.52 15.46 -22.53
C PRO A 32 3.26 15.35 -21.68
N GLN A 33 2.09 15.14 -22.29
CA GLN A 33 0.84 15.00 -21.54
C GLN A 33 0.80 13.65 -20.82
N VAL A 34 1.22 12.58 -21.50
CA VAL A 34 1.36 11.25 -20.88
C VAL A 34 2.35 11.30 -19.71
N GLU A 35 3.51 11.92 -19.92
CA GLU A 35 4.53 12.01 -18.88
C GLU A 35 4.06 12.85 -17.68
N THR A 36 3.36 13.96 -17.95
CA THR A 36 2.76 14.79 -16.89
C THR A 36 1.81 13.96 -16.02
N ILE A 37 0.95 13.14 -16.63
CA ILE A 37 0.00 12.28 -15.92
C ILE A 37 0.74 11.23 -15.08
N VAL A 38 1.67 10.48 -15.68
CA VAL A 38 2.40 9.39 -15.02
C VAL A 38 3.21 9.92 -13.82
N GLN A 39 3.90 11.05 -13.99
CA GLN A 39 4.69 11.64 -12.91
C GLN A 39 3.81 12.22 -11.81
N THR A 40 2.71 12.88 -12.16
CA THR A 40 1.76 13.41 -11.18
C THR A 40 1.16 12.27 -10.36
N LEU A 41 0.68 11.21 -11.02
CA LEU A 41 0.12 10.04 -10.36
C LEU A 41 1.14 9.37 -9.42
N SER A 42 2.38 9.18 -9.88
CA SER A 42 3.45 8.59 -9.08
C SER A 42 3.78 9.43 -7.85
N ARG A 43 3.83 10.76 -7.98
CA ARG A 43 4.08 11.65 -6.85
C ARG A 43 2.91 11.71 -5.87
N VAL A 44 1.67 11.70 -6.36
CA VAL A 44 0.48 11.62 -5.51
C VAL A 44 0.50 10.31 -4.72
N ALA A 45 0.66 9.17 -5.39
CA ALA A 45 0.72 7.85 -4.75
C ALA A 45 1.81 7.78 -3.67
N ARG A 46 3.03 8.28 -3.97
CA ARG A 46 4.13 8.32 -2.99
C ARG A 46 3.79 9.19 -1.78
N ARG A 47 3.19 10.37 -1.98
CA ARG A 47 2.83 11.28 -0.88
C ARG A 47 1.68 10.72 -0.03
N MET A 48 0.71 10.06 -0.65
CA MET A 48 -0.36 9.34 0.05
C MET A 48 0.21 8.20 0.88
N SER A 49 1.10 7.36 0.32
CA SER A 49 1.76 6.28 1.06
C SER A 49 2.46 6.80 2.31
N VAL A 50 3.23 7.89 2.19
CA VAL A 50 3.90 8.52 3.36
C VAL A 50 2.90 9.05 4.38
N ALA A 51 1.76 9.60 3.94
CA ALA A 51 0.71 10.07 4.83
C ALA A 51 0.08 8.90 5.61
N TYR A 52 -0.28 7.80 4.93
CA TYR A 52 -0.81 6.60 5.56
C TYR A 52 0.20 5.97 6.52
N ASP A 53 1.47 5.84 6.14
CA ASP A 53 2.51 5.27 7.01
C ASP A 53 2.66 6.08 8.32
N ARG A 54 2.54 7.41 8.26
CA ARG A 54 2.53 8.26 9.45
C ARG A 54 1.33 7.98 10.35
N GLN A 55 0.14 7.79 9.76
CA GLN A 55 -1.06 7.44 10.53
C GLN A 55 -0.92 6.08 11.21
N LEU A 56 -0.43 5.07 10.48
CA LEU A 56 -0.18 3.73 11.03
C LEU A 56 0.86 3.74 12.15
N THR A 57 1.88 4.58 12.04
CA THR A 57 2.89 4.77 13.10
C THR A 57 2.25 5.28 14.39
N VAL A 58 1.26 6.18 14.32
CA VAL A 58 0.52 6.67 15.50
C VAL A 58 -0.26 5.53 16.17
N LEU A 59 -0.74 4.57 15.40
CA LEU A 59 -1.45 3.38 15.89
C LEU A 59 -0.50 2.26 16.35
N GLY A 60 0.81 2.47 16.24
CA GLY A 60 1.82 1.48 16.57
C GLY A 60 1.70 0.21 15.73
N ILE A 61 1.34 0.34 14.45
CA ILE A 61 1.34 -0.76 13.49
C ILE A 61 2.10 -0.36 12.23
N THR A 62 2.71 -1.32 11.58
CA THR A 62 3.39 -1.12 10.29
C THR A 62 2.40 -1.30 9.12
N SER A 63 2.71 -0.71 7.96
CA SER A 63 1.96 -0.95 6.71
C SER A 63 1.85 -2.44 6.36
N ALA A 64 2.94 -3.18 6.61
CA ALA A 64 3.02 -4.62 6.44
C ALA A 64 2.01 -5.41 7.29
N GLU A 65 1.73 -4.96 8.51
CA GLU A 65 0.75 -5.59 9.41
C GLU A 65 -0.67 -5.14 9.07
N TRP A 66 -0.82 -3.87 8.72
CA TRP A 66 -2.10 -3.32 8.26
C TRP A 66 -2.65 -4.10 7.06
N GLU A 67 -1.79 -4.47 6.09
CA GLU A 67 -2.21 -5.33 4.97
C GLU A 67 -2.67 -6.73 5.42
N VAL A 68 -2.10 -7.30 6.48
CA VAL A 68 -2.60 -8.56 7.07
C VAL A 68 -3.97 -8.36 7.71
N LEU A 69 -4.15 -7.31 8.51
CA LEU A 69 -5.44 -6.99 9.14
C LEU A 69 -6.52 -6.77 8.08
N LYS A 70 -6.20 -6.01 7.03
CA LYS A 70 -7.08 -5.77 5.88
C LYS A 70 -7.42 -7.08 5.16
N ALA A 71 -6.45 -7.96 4.91
CA ALA A 71 -6.70 -9.25 4.25
C ALA A 71 -7.68 -10.12 5.05
N LEU A 72 -7.56 -10.13 6.39
CA LEU A 72 -8.47 -10.85 7.29
C LEU A 72 -9.89 -10.22 7.27
N VAL A 73 -10.00 -8.89 7.31
CA VAL A 73 -11.30 -8.20 7.23
C VAL A 73 -11.98 -8.46 5.88
N VAL A 74 -11.23 -8.39 4.78
CA VAL A 74 -11.75 -8.65 3.41
C VAL A 74 -12.17 -10.11 3.23
N ALA A 75 -11.56 -11.06 3.95
CA ALA A 75 -12.02 -12.45 3.94
C ALA A 75 -13.43 -12.63 4.54
N GLY A 76 -13.94 -11.63 5.27
CA GLY A 76 -15.26 -11.68 5.91
C GLY A 76 -15.25 -12.50 7.20
N SER A 77 -16.35 -12.42 7.96
CA SER A 77 -16.49 -13.15 9.24
C SER A 77 -16.32 -14.65 9.03
N PRO A 78 -15.52 -15.37 9.86
CA PRO A 78 -14.98 -14.95 11.16
C PRO A 78 -13.64 -14.18 11.14
N TYR A 79 -13.23 -13.59 10.01
CA TYR A 79 -11.98 -12.85 9.82
C TYR A 79 -10.74 -13.72 9.99
N GLN A 80 -10.78 -14.88 9.35
CA GLN A 80 -9.79 -15.95 9.49
C GLN A 80 -9.18 -16.32 8.14
N LEU A 81 -7.86 -16.49 8.11
CA LEU A 81 -7.13 -17.01 6.95
C LEU A 81 -5.98 -17.94 7.38
N GLY A 82 -5.58 -18.84 6.49
CA GLY A 82 -4.38 -19.65 6.69
C GLY A 82 -3.09 -18.84 6.42
N PRO A 83 -1.95 -19.14 7.08
CA PRO A 83 -0.68 -18.46 6.84
C PRO A 83 -0.22 -18.51 5.37
N GLY A 84 -0.40 -19.65 4.69
CA GLY A 84 -0.04 -19.79 3.28
C GLY A 84 -0.94 -18.97 2.35
N GLU A 85 -2.20 -18.76 2.73
CA GLU A 85 -3.12 -17.92 1.97
C GLU A 85 -2.80 -16.43 2.15
N LEU A 86 -2.49 -16.02 3.38
CA LEU A 86 -1.97 -14.67 3.65
C LEU A 86 -0.68 -14.40 2.87
N ALA A 87 0.26 -15.36 2.86
CA ALA A 87 1.50 -15.26 2.12
C ALA A 87 1.25 -15.06 0.61
N LYS A 88 0.38 -15.88 0.01
CA LYS A 88 0.01 -15.78 -1.41
C LYS A 88 -0.66 -14.45 -1.74
N ARG A 89 -1.65 -14.03 -0.94
CA ARG A 89 -2.41 -12.79 -1.16
C ARG A 89 -1.52 -11.54 -1.06
N LEU A 90 -0.51 -11.58 -0.19
CA LEU A 90 0.36 -10.44 0.07
C LEU A 90 1.71 -10.52 -0.68
N GLY A 91 1.88 -11.52 -1.57
CA GLY A 91 3.11 -11.68 -2.36
C GLY A 91 4.35 -11.96 -1.52
N LEU A 92 4.21 -12.69 -0.41
CA LEU A 92 5.28 -12.97 0.54
C LEU A 92 5.66 -14.45 0.56
N THR A 93 6.90 -14.73 0.95
CA THR A 93 7.31 -16.09 1.26
C THR A 93 6.62 -16.59 2.53
N PRO A 94 6.37 -17.90 2.66
CA PRO A 94 5.79 -18.47 3.88
C PRO A 94 6.61 -18.16 5.14
N ALA A 95 7.95 -18.12 5.03
CA ALA A 95 8.84 -17.78 6.13
C ALA A 95 8.66 -16.32 6.57
N ALA A 96 8.62 -15.37 5.63
CA ALA A 96 8.40 -13.96 5.93
C ALA A 96 7.01 -13.73 6.55
N MET A 97 6.00 -14.45 6.08
CA MET A 97 4.65 -14.40 6.66
C MET A 97 4.62 -14.93 8.10
N THR A 98 5.30 -16.04 8.38
CA THR A 98 5.36 -16.60 9.74
C THR A 98 5.98 -15.63 10.73
N HIS A 99 7.13 -15.05 10.39
CA HIS A 99 7.76 -14.02 11.24
C HIS A 99 6.85 -12.81 11.50
N ARG A 100 6.07 -12.41 10.49
CA ARG A 100 5.12 -11.30 10.63
C ARG A 100 3.98 -11.66 11.58
N ILE A 101 3.38 -12.83 11.40
CA ILE A 101 2.31 -13.34 12.26
C ILE A 101 2.80 -13.42 13.71
N ASP A 102 4.01 -13.96 13.94
CA ASP A 102 4.52 -14.12 15.30
C ASP A 102 4.65 -12.77 16.03
N ARG A 103 5.07 -11.71 15.33
CA ARG A 103 5.08 -10.35 15.89
C ARG A 103 3.66 -9.83 16.14
N MET A 104 2.75 -10.02 15.19
CA MET A 104 1.36 -9.56 15.34
C MET A 104 0.63 -10.27 16.50
N VAL A 105 0.95 -11.54 16.76
CA VAL A 105 0.44 -12.27 17.95
C VAL A 105 1.00 -11.67 19.23
N ALA A 106 2.30 -11.35 19.26
CA ALA A 106 2.92 -10.71 20.44
C ALA A 106 2.34 -9.31 20.74
N GLU A 107 1.84 -8.62 19.71
CA GLU A 107 1.18 -7.31 19.81
C GLU A 107 -0.34 -7.40 19.99
N ASP A 108 -0.90 -8.61 20.17
CA ASP A 108 -2.34 -8.86 20.34
C ASP A 108 -3.19 -8.35 19.15
N LEU A 109 -2.65 -8.39 17.93
CA LEU A 109 -3.37 -7.97 16.72
C LEU A 109 -4.10 -9.13 16.03
N VAL A 110 -3.57 -10.35 16.21
CA VAL A 110 -4.14 -11.59 15.67
C VAL A 110 -3.90 -12.73 16.65
N THR A 111 -4.72 -13.77 16.59
CA THR A 111 -4.43 -15.06 17.23
C THR A 111 -3.91 -16.06 16.20
N ARG A 112 -3.24 -17.10 16.71
CA ARG A 112 -2.74 -18.22 15.91
C ARG A 112 -3.19 -19.52 16.56
N GLU A 113 -4.19 -20.15 15.97
CA GLU A 113 -4.81 -21.36 16.51
C GLU A 113 -4.72 -22.53 15.53
N ARG A 114 -4.86 -23.75 16.06
CA ARG A 114 -5.04 -24.94 15.23
C ARG A 114 -6.52 -25.08 14.93
N ASP A 115 -6.85 -25.31 13.67
CA ASP A 115 -8.23 -25.55 13.23
C ASP A 115 -8.82 -26.75 14.01
N GLU A 116 -9.96 -26.53 14.66
CA GLU A 116 -10.64 -27.55 15.46
C GLU A 116 -11.10 -28.73 14.60
N ALA A 117 -11.51 -28.47 13.35
CA ALA A 117 -11.95 -29.49 12.40
C ALA A 117 -10.78 -30.24 11.76
N ASN A 118 -9.60 -29.60 11.69
CA ASN A 118 -8.40 -30.21 11.16
C ASN A 118 -7.16 -29.70 11.91
N ARG A 119 -6.76 -30.40 12.98
CA ARG A 119 -5.63 -30.00 13.86
C ARG A 119 -4.25 -29.92 13.17
N VAL A 120 -4.16 -30.30 11.89
CA VAL A 120 -2.97 -30.10 11.05
C VAL A 120 -2.93 -28.68 10.48
N ARG A 121 -4.09 -28.05 10.29
CA ARG A 121 -4.22 -26.70 9.74
C ARG A 121 -4.07 -25.65 10.84
N VAL A 122 -3.35 -24.59 10.52
CA VAL A 122 -3.19 -23.40 11.35
C VAL A 122 -4.05 -22.29 10.76
N ILE A 123 -4.77 -21.57 11.61
CA ILE A 123 -5.60 -20.43 11.27
C ILE A 123 -5.09 -19.20 12.01
N ILE A 124 -5.07 -18.08 11.30
CA ILE A 124 -4.81 -16.75 11.84
C ILE A 124 -6.13 -16.01 11.88
N GLU A 125 -6.49 -15.50 13.05
CA GLU A 125 -7.75 -14.80 13.29
C GLU A 125 -7.50 -13.39 13.79
N LEU A 126 -8.34 -12.45 13.37
CA LEU A 126 -8.29 -11.07 13.84
C LEU A 126 -8.75 -10.97 15.31
N THR A 127 -7.96 -10.35 16.19
CA THR A 127 -8.41 -10.04 17.56
C THR A 127 -9.31 -8.80 17.57
N GLU A 128 -9.96 -8.54 18.72
CA GLU A 128 -10.68 -7.29 18.93
C GLU A 128 -9.75 -6.06 18.83
N ASN A 129 -8.58 -6.11 19.47
CA ASN A 129 -7.57 -5.04 19.38
C ASN A 129 -7.08 -4.83 17.94
N GLY A 130 -6.79 -5.91 17.20
CA GLY A 130 -6.42 -5.81 15.77
C GLY A 130 -7.51 -5.19 14.92
N ARG A 131 -8.78 -5.54 15.18
CA ARG A 131 -9.94 -4.95 14.52
C ARG A 131 -10.10 -3.47 14.85
N ASP A 132 -9.92 -3.07 16.10
CA ASP A 132 -10.03 -1.69 16.53
C ASP A 132 -8.95 -0.81 15.90
N LYS A 133 -7.70 -1.30 15.83
CA LYS A 133 -6.63 -0.60 15.12
C LYS A 133 -6.93 -0.46 13.62
N TRP A 134 -7.47 -1.50 12.99
CA TRP A 134 -7.89 -1.41 11.58
C TRP A 134 -9.00 -0.37 11.41
N LEU A 135 -10.03 -0.37 12.26
CA LEU A 135 -11.12 0.60 12.20
C LEU A 135 -10.62 2.04 12.42
N GLU A 136 -9.71 2.25 13.36
CA GLU A 136 -9.12 3.58 13.59
C GLU A 136 -8.30 4.04 12.39
N SER A 137 -7.51 3.15 11.77
CA SER A 137 -6.78 3.49 10.55
C SER A 137 -7.70 3.92 9.41
N MET A 138 -8.87 3.27 9.25
CA MET A 138 -9.87 3.65 8.25
C MET A 138 -10.50 5.01 8.55
N ARG A 139 -10.73 5.35 9.82
CA ARG A 139 -11.23 6.68 10.22
C ARG A 139 -10.20 7.77 9.91
N MET A 140 -8.93 7.54 10.22
CA MET A 140 -7.85 8.49 9.92
C MET A 140 -7.66 8.68 8.40
N ALA A 141 -7.74 7.58 7.63
CA ALA A 141 -7.68 7.62 6.18
C ALA A 141 -8.84 8.42 5.59
N ALA A 142 -10.08 8.18 6.03
CA ALA A 142 -11.26 8.89 5.54
C ALA A 142 -11.17 10.41 5.73
N VAL A 143 -10.67 10.88 6.88
CA VAL A 143 -10.46 12.32 7.12
C VAL A 143 -9.41 12.89 6.17
N PHE A 144 -8.31 12.17 5.96
CA PHE A 144 -7.26 12.59 5.03
C PHE A 144 -7.75 12.62 3.57
N GLU A 145 -8.49 11.60 3.16
CA GLU A 145 -9.02 11.46 1.80
C GLU A 145 -10.09 12.51 1.48
N GLU A 146 -10.93 12.88 2.44
CA GLU A 146 -11.90 13.97 2.24
C GLU A 146 -11.19 15.30 2.01
N VAL A 147 -10.13 15.61 2.78
CA VAL A 147 -9.32 16.82 2.57
C VAL A 147 -8.58 16.75 1.23
N LEU A 148 -8.04 15.59 0.85
CA LEU A 148 -7.34 15.39 -0.41
C LEU A 148 -8.24 15.67 -1.61
N LEU A 149 -9.53 15.30 -1.52
CA LEU A 149 -10.50 15.41 -2.61
C LEU A 149 -11.51 16.55 -2.41
N GLN A 150 -11.24 17.49 -1.48
CA GLN A 150 -12.18 18.55 -1.12
C GLN A 150 -12.52 19.48 -2.30
N ASP A 151 -11.56 19.68 -3.20
CA ASP A 151 -11.69 20.58 -4.36
C ASP A 151 -12.25 19.88 -5.61
N LEU A 152 -12.38 18.55 -5.58
CA LEU A 152 -12.98 17.75 -6.67
C LEU A 152 -14.41 17.44 -6.27
N VAL A 153 -15.41 18.01 -6.94
CA VAL A 153 -16.82 17.85 -6.53
C VAL A 153 -17.71 17.35 -7.67
N GLY A 154 -18.83 16.71 -7.30
CA GLY A 154 -19.84 16.23 -8.25
C GLY A 154 -19.26 15.33 -9.34
N GLU A 155 -19.42 15.74 -10.60
CA GLU A 155 -19.01 14.98 -11.79
C GLU A 155 -17.49 14.75 -11.86
N GLU A 156 -16.67 15.65 -11.31
CA GLU A 156 -15.21 15.52 -11.35
C GLU A 156 -14.71 14.25 -10.65
N ARG A 157 -15.31 13.90 -9.51
CA ARG A 157 -14.98 12.65 -8.78
C ARG A 157 -15.31 11.42 -9.62
N THR A 158 -16.47 11.44 -10.31
CA THR A 158 -16.90 10.34 -11.19
C THR A 158 -15.98 10.19 -12.39
N VAL A 159 -15.60 11.31 -13.03
CA VAL A 159 -14.69 11.31 -14.19
C VAL A 159 -13.31 10.78 -13.79
N LEU A 160 -12.73 11.30 -12.70
CA LEU A 160 -11.41 10.88 -12.23
C LEU A 160 -11.41 9.38 -11.87
N SER A 161 -12.43 8.92 -11.12
CA SER A 161 -12.58 7.50 -10.77
C SER A 161 -12.65 6.61 -12.01
N GLY A 162 -13.43 7.02 -13.02
CA GLY A 162 -13.55 6.29 -14.29
C GLY A 162 -12.23 6.22 -15.07
N MET A 163 -11.46 7.31 -15.11
CA MET A 163 -10.15 7.37 -15.76
C MET A 163 -9.14 6.45 -15.07
N LEU A 164 -9.02 6.54 -13.73
CA LEU A 164 -8.12 5.70 -12.94
C LEU A 164 -8.48 4.21 -13.06
N ALA A 165 -9.77 3.87 -13.01
CA ALA A 165 -10.22 2.49 -13.18
C ALA A 165 -9.89 1.93 -14.57
N ARG A 166 -9.95 2.76 -15.62
CA ARG A 166 -9.54 2.36 -16.97
C ARG A 166 -8.03 2.12 -17.06
N MET A 167 -7.23 2.95 -16.41
CA MET A 167 -5.77 2.75 -16.32
C MET A 167 -5.44 1.45 -15.59
N LEU A 168 -6.08 1.21 -14.44
CA LEU A 168 -5.87 0.00 -13.65
C LEU A 168 -6.18 -1.27 -14.45
N ARG A 169 -7.34 -1.33 -15.11
CA ARG A 169 -7.71 -2.48 -15.96
C ARG A 169 -6.67 -2.74 -17.06
N ARG A 170 -6.14 -1.68 -17.68
CA ARG A 170 -5.10 -1.83 -18.70
C ARG A 170 -3.83 -2.45 -18.12
N ILE A 171 -3.42 -2.07 -16.91
CA ILE A 171 -2.27 -2.66 -16.21
C ILE A 171 -2.55 -4.13 -15.92
N GLU A 172 -3.70 -4.46 -15.34
CA GLU A 172 -4.09 -5.84 -15.03
C GLU A 172 -4.07 -6.75 -16.27
N GLU A 173 -4.52 -6.25 -17.42
CA GLU A 173 -4.49 -6.98 -18.70
C GLU A 173 -3.08 -7.14 -19.28
N THR A 174 -2.22 -6.13 -19.14
CA THR A 174 -0.93 -6.08 -19.85
C THR A 174 0.24 -6.54 -18.99
N GLN A 175 0.06 -6.55 -17.67
CA GLN A 175 1.07 -6.86 -16.66
C GLN A 175 0.41 -7.67 -15.55
N PRO A 176 -0.07 -8.90 -15.83
CA PRO A 176 -0.73 -9.74 -14.81
C PRO A 176 0.17 -10.02 -13.60
N ASP A 177 1.49 -10.00 -13.78
CA ASP A 177 2.49 -10.24 -12.74
C ASP A 177 2.83 -8.98 -11.90
N ALA A 178 2.31 -7.80 -12.27
CA ALA A 178 2.54 -6.55 -11.54
C ALA A 178 1.85 -6.50 -10.16
N LEU A 179 1.06 -7.52 -9.82
CA LEU A 179 0.58 -7.79 -8.46
C LEU A 179 1.72 -8.11 -7.46
N GLY A 180 2.94 -8.30 -7.96
CA GLY A 180 4.09 -8.81 -7.22
C GLY A 180 4.36 -10.25 -7.67
N ARG A 181 5.54 -10.48 -8.23
CA ARG A 181 6.00 -11.77 -8.78
C ARG A 181 5.78 -12.90 -7.76
N THR A 182 4.78 -13.76 -7.98
CA THR A 182 4.60 -15.01 -7.20
C THR A 182 5.30 -16.22 -7.82
N ASP A 183 5.82 -16.09 -9.04
CA ASP A 183 6.15 -17.26 -9.88
C ASP A 183 7.65 -17.58 -9.97
N ASP A 184 8.53 -16.81 -9.32
CA ASP A 184 9.99 -17.01 -9.36
C ASP A 184 10.57 -17.73 -8.11
N LEU A 185 9.75 -18.47 -7.37
CA LEU A 185 10.23 -19.33 -6.28
C LEU A 185 9.99 -20.81 -6.60
N ALA A 186 10.63 -21.26 -7.68
CA ALA A 186 10.84 -22.68 -8.00
C ALA A 186 12.32 -23.03 -7.87
#